data_AF-A0A221V484-F1
#
_entry.id   AF-A0A221V484-F1
#
_cell.length_a   1.000
_cell.length_b   1.000
_cell.length_c   1.000
_cell.angle_alpha   90.00
_cell.angle_beta   90.00
_cell.angle_gamma   90.00
#
_symmetry.space_group_name_H-M   'P 1'
#
loop_
_entity.id
_entity.type
_entity.pdbx_description
1 polymer ?
#
loop_
_entity_poly.entity_id
_entity_poly.type
_entity_poly.pdbx_seq_one_letter_code
_entity_poly.pdbx_strand_id
1 'polypeptide(L)'
;MDYKKDYRSIAFRVIFTVDGNHPDNLAFAAQPFEMLLGDKISNDPKNFLVYGRVGKGVRLEVGFRGFTFEMDQELHDRLGRLYTMIQNEYRKIIIKRL
;
A
#
# COMPACT_ATOMS: atom_id res chain seq x y z
N MET A 1 9.50 -11.44 0.71
CA MET A 1 9.17 -11.39 2.16
C MET A 1 8.01 -10.44 2.31
N ASP A 2 6.95 -10.92 2.96
CA ASP A 2 5.68 -10.21 3.02
C ASP A 2 5.38 -9.85 4.46
N TYR A 3 4.95 -8.62 4.69
CA TYR A 3 4.59 -8.17 6.03
C TYR A 3 3.47 -7.15 5.99
N LYS A 4 2.67 -7.17 7.05
CA LYS A 4 1.50 -6.31 7.23
C LYS A 4 1.82 -5.13 8.13
N LYS A 5 1.26 -3.97 7.79
CA LYS A 5 1.30 -2.78 8.62
C LYS A 5 -0.04 -2.04 8.58
N ASP A 6 -0.58 -1.79 9.77
CA ASP A 6 -1.84 -1.07 9.95
C ASP A 6 -1.52 0.40 10.30
N TYR A 7 -1.74 1.32 9.36
CA TYR A 7 -1.56 2.75 9.54
C TYR A 7 -2.84 3.38 10.09
N ARG A 8 -3.04 3.22 11.41
CA ARG A 8 -4.27 3.65 12.10
C ARG A 8 -4.57 5.15 11.95
N SER A 9 -3.56 6.01 11.87
CA SER A 9 -3.74 7.47 11.70
C SER A 9 -4.37 7.88 10.37
N ILE A 10 -4.37 6.99 9.38
CA ILE A 10 -5.00 7.21 8.07
C ILE A 10 -6.01 6.12 7.74
N ALA A 11 -6.33 5.24 8.69
CA ALA A 11 -7.26 4.12 8.54
C ALA A 11 -6.96 3.18 7.36
N PHE A 12 -5.68 2.87 7.10
CA PHE A 12 -5.29 1.93 6.06
C PHE A 12 -4.60 0.69 6.61
N ARG A 13 -4.93 -0.47 6.04
CA ARG A 13 -4.10 -1.68 6.09
C ARG A 13 -3.23 -1.72 4.86
N VAL A 14 -1.94 -1.99 5.04
CA VAL A 14 -0.98 -2.16 3.95
C VAL A 14 -0.26 -3.48 4.09
N ILE A 15 -0.13 -4.20 2.98
CA ILE A 15 0.70 -5.39 2.85
C ILE A 15 1.85 -5.00 1.95
N PHE A 16 3.06 -5.14 2.47
CA PHE A 16 4.28 -4.89 1.74
C PHE A 16 4.92 -6.19 1.32
N THR A 17 5.47 -6.21 0.11
CA THR A 17 6.19 -7.34 -0.45
C THR A 17 7.54 -6.87 -0.97
N VAL A 18 8.61 -7.44 -0.42
CA VAL A 18 9.95 -7.33 -1.01
C VAL A 18 10.16 -8.57 -1.87
N ASP A 19 10.23 -8.36 -3.19
CA ASP A 19 10.52 -9.42 -4.15
C ASP A 19 12.01 -9.82 -4.04
N GLY A 20 12.28 -11.12 -3.94
CA GLY A 20 13.65 -11.64 -3.90
C GLY A 20 14.39 -11.46 -5.24
N ASN A 21 13.67 -11.39 -6.35
CA ASN A 21 14.26 -11.17 -7.68
C ASN A 21 14.54 -9.69 -7.95
N HIS A 22 13.80 -8.79 -7.30
CA HIS A 22 13.94 -7.34 -7.44
C HIS A 22 14.00 -6.69 -6.04
N PRO A 23 15.08 -6.92 -5.27
CA PRO A 23 15.17 -6.50 -3.88
C PRO A 23 15.29 -4.98 -3.72
N ASP A 24 15.47 -4.23 -4.81
CA ASP A 24 15.47 -2.78 -4.87
C ASP A 24 14.06 -2.16 -4.99
N ASN A 25 13.03 -3.02 -5.10
CA ASN A 25 11.63 -2.62 -5.17
C ASN A 25 10.87 -3.01 -3.90
N LEU A 26 9.96 -2.13 -3.47
CA LEU A 26 8.95 -2.44 -2.46
C LEU A 26 7.57 -2.40 -3.10
N ALA A 27 6.98 -3.57 -3.32
CA ALA A 27 5.59 -3.67 -3.74
C ALA A 27 4.65 -3.49 -2.53
N PHE A 28 3.43 -3.01 -2.79
CA PHE A 28 2.42 -2.87 -1.76
C PHE A 28 1.00 -3.11 -2.30
N ALA A 29 0.12 -3.50 -1.39
CA ALA A 29 -1.33 -3.48 -1.55
C ALA A 29 -1.94 -2.81 -0.32
N ALA A 30 -2.94 -1.94 -0.49
CA ALA A 30 -3.56 -1.18 0.59
C ALA A 30 -5.10 -1.12 0.48
N GLN A 31 -5.76 -1.23 1.63
CA GLN A 31 -7.22 -1.18 1.76
C GLN A 31 -7.61 -0.26 2.93
N PRO A 32 -8.57 0.66 2.76
CA PRO A 32 -9.19 1.38 3.87
C PRO A 32 -9.86 0.42 4.85
N PHE A 33 -9.82 0.70 6.15
CA PHE A 33 -10.38 -0.20 7.17
C PHE A 33 -11.89 -0.40 7.03
N GLU A 34 -12.61 0.64 6.60
CA GLU A 34 -14.05 0.59 6.34
C GLU A 34 -14.44 -0.44 5.26
N MET A 35 -13.49 -0.85 4.42
CA MET A 35 -13.69 -1.83 3.36
C MET A 35 -13.22 -3.25 3.75
N LEU A 36 -12.71 -3.45 4.97
CA LEU A 36 -12.37 -4.78 5.49
C LEU A 36 -13.62 -5.42 6.11
N LEU A 37 -14.42 -6.11 5.30
CA LEU A 37 -15.72 -6.67 5.68
C LEU A 37 -15.67 -7.89 6.62
N GLY A 38 -14.56 -8.11 7.34
CA GLY A 38 -14.37 -9.22 8.28
C GLY A 38 -14.31 -10.62 7.64
N ASP A 39 -14.66 -10.75 6.36
CA ASP A 39 -14.57 -11.98 5.59
C ASP A 39 -13.13 -12.22 5.06
N LYS A 40 -12.85 -13.45 4.62
CA LYS A 40 -11.55 -13.81 4.08
C LYS A 40 -11.25 -13.15 2.72
N ILE A 41 -12.27 -12.75 1.97
CA ILE A 41 -12.14 -12.24 0.60
C ILE A 41 -11.66 -10.79 0.61
N SER A 42 -12.30 -9.96 1.43
CA SER A 42 -11.93 -8.55 1.68
C SER A 42 -10.56 -8.39 2.34
N ASN A 43 -10.07 -9.44 3.02
CA ASN A 43 -8.75 -9.46 3.62
C ASN A 43 -7.66 -10.05 2.70
N ASP A 44 -8.00 -10.56 1.51
CA ASP A 44 -6.99 -11.00 0.53
C ASP A 44 -6.32 -9.76 -0.08
N PRO A 45 -4.98 -9.61 0.02
CA PRO A 45 -4.27 -8.46 -0.54
C PRO A 45 -4.46 -8.31 -2.05
N LYS A 46 -4.81 -9.40 -2.75
CA LYS A 46 -5.16 -9.35 -4.18
C LYS A 46 -6.46 -8.61 -4.44
N ASN A 47 -7.32 -8.43 -3.45
CA ASN A 47 -8.58 -7.70 -3.60
C ASN A 47 -8.49 -6.26 -3.08
N PHE A 48 -7.33 -5.86 -2.58
CA PHE A 48 -7.17 -4.53 -2.01
C PHE A 48 -7.37 -3.43 -3.05
N LEU A 49 -8.05 -2.36 -2.62
CA LEU A 49 -8.40 -1.22 -3.47
C LEU A 49 -7.19 -0.62 -4.18
N VAL A 50 -6.07 -0.43 -3.47
CA VAL A 50 -4.89 0.24 -4.01
C VAL A 50 -3.74 -0.74 -4.05
N TYR A 51 -2.94 -0.71 -5.10
CA TYR A 51 -1.72 -1.50 -5.19
C TYR A 51 -0.65 -0.74 -5.94
N GLY A 52 0.59 -1.18 -5.85
CA GLY A 52 1.67 -0.50 -6.53
C GLY A 52 3.05 -0.96 -6.10
N ARG A 53 4.03 -0.15 -6.47
CA ARG A 53 5.43 -0.37 -6.06
C ARG A 53 6.18 0.95 -5.95
N VAL A 54 7.21 0.94 -5.11
CA VAL A 54 8.24 1.98 -5.07
C VAL A 54 9.56 1.36 -5.53
N GLY A 55 10.18 1.98 -6.53
CA GLY A 55 11.49 1.58 -7.05
C GLY A 55 12.56 2.65 -6.83
N LYS A 56 13.69 2.47 -7.53
CA LYS A 56 14.84 3.39 -7.50
C LYS A 56 14.43 4.84 -7.70
N GLY A 57 15.09 5.74 -6.97
CA GLY A 57 14.75 7.16 -6.95
C GLY A 57 13.44 7.49 -6.23
N VAL A 58 12.88 6.55 -5.46
CA VAL A 58 11.60 6.70 -4.75
C VAL A 58 10.42 6.94 -5.72
N ARG A 59 10.54 6.39 -6.93
CA ARG A 59 9.48 6.46 -7.94
C ARG A 59 8.31 5.57 -7.52
N LEU A 60 7.18 6.20 -7.20
CA LEU A 60 5.96 5.53 -6.79
C LEU A 60 5.06 5.30 -8.02
N GLU A 61 4.67 4.05 -8.23
CA GLU A 61 3.68 3.64 -9.22
C GLU A 61 2.45 3.10 -8.47
N VAL A 62 1.25 3.59 -8.80
CA VAL A 62 0.00 3.25 -8.12
C VAL A 62 -1.04 2.82 -9.14
N GLY A 63 -1.72 1.72 -8.85
CA GLY A 63 -2.93 1.27 -9.51
C GLY A 63 -4.07 1.13 -8.51
N PHE A 64 -5.30 1.16 -9.03
CA PHE A 64 -6.52 0.93 -8.26
C PHE A 64 -7.23 -0.30 -8.81
N ARG A 65 -7.80 -1.11 -7.92
CA ARG A 65 -8.64 -2.25 -8.29
C ARG A 65 -10.09 -1.81 -8.38
N GLY A 66 -10.76 -2.28 -9.44
CA GLY A 66 -12.13 -1.89 -9.77
C GLY A 66 -12.19 -0.81 -10.85
N PHE A 67 -13.30 -0.76 -11.58
CA PHE A 67 -13.53 0.24 -12.62
C PHE A 67 -14.00 1.58 -11.99
N THR A 68 -14.76 1.52 -10.89
CA THR A 68 -15.30 2.67 -10.16
C THR A 68 -15.44 2.36 -8.68
N PHE A 69 -15.11 3.32 -7.82
CA PHE A 69 -15.39 3.32 -6.38
C PHE A 69 -15.72 4.74 -5.93
N GLU A 70 -16.43 4.87 -4.81
CA GLU A 70 -16.78 6.19 -4.26
C GLU A 70 -15.52 6.87 -3.72
N MET A 71 -15.27 8.10 -4.20
CA MET A 71 -14.17 8.94 -3.76
C MET A 71 -14.74 10.19 -3.12
N ASP A 72 -14.66 10.27 -1.80
CA ASP A 72 -14.88 11.51 -1.07
C ASP A 72 -13.56 12.26 -0.83
N GLN A 73 -13.66 13.50 -0.35
CA GLN A 73 -12.48 14.32 -0.05
C GLN A 73 -11.59 13.69 1.03
N GLU A 74 -12.20 13.01 2.01
CA GLU A 74 -11.47 12.42 3.12
C GLU A 74 -10.59 11.25 2.66
N LEU A 75 -11.13 10.35 1.85
CA LEU A 75 -10.43 9.23 1.23
C LEU A 75 -9.31 9.74 0.33
N HIS A 76 -9.58 10.75 -0.50
CA HIS A 76 -8.57 11.37 -1.34
C HIS A 76 -7.38 11.90 -0.52
N ASP A 77 -7.64 12.62 0.57
CA ASP A 77 -6.59 13.16 1.44
C ASP A 77 -5.83 12.04 2.16
N ARG A 78 -6.53 10.99 2.61
CA ARG A 78 -5.91 9.80 3.22
C ARG A 78 -5.03 9.05 2.22
N LEU A 79 -5.39 8.98 0.93
CA LEU A 79 -4.55 8.41 -0.12
C LEU A 79 -3.24 9.19 -0.31
N GLY A 80 -3.29 10.53 -0.32
CA GLY A 80 -2.07 11.34 -0.36
C GLY A 80 -1.13 11.05 0.82
N ARG A 81 -1.68 10.92 2.03
CA ARG A 81 -0.91 10.52 3.22
C ARG A 81 -0.39 9.09 3.13
N LEU A 82 -1.17 8.15 2.61
CA LEU A 82 -0.77 6.77 2.36
C LEU A 82 0.48 6.71 1.47
N TYR A 83 0.51 7.47 0.37
CA TYR A 83 1.66 7.51 -0.54
C TYR A 83 2.93 7.98 0.16
N THR A 84 2.82 9.01 1.00
CA THR A 84 3.93 9.50 1.83
C THR A 84 4.43 8.41 2.79
N MET A 85 3.51 7.68 3.44
CA MET A 85 3.85 6.59 4.37
C MET A 85 4.56 5.43 3.66
N ILE A 86 4.13 5.07 2.45
CA ILE A 86 4.73 4.02 1.63
C ILE A 86 6.15 4.39 1.20
N GLN A 87 6.36 5.62 0.72
CA GLN A 87 7.70 6.11 0.36
C GLN A 87 8.65 6.13 1.56
N ASN A 88 8.15 6.48 2.75
CA ASN A 88 8.95 6.41 3.97
C ASN A 88 9.28 4.97 4.37
N GLU A 89 8.34 4.02 4.17
CA GLU A 89 8.62 2.61 4.40
C GLU A 89 9.69 2.07 3.44
N TYR A 90 9.63 2.46 2.16
CA TYR A 90 10.67 2.15 1.17
C TYR A 90 12.06 2.63 1.63
N ARG A 91 12.17 3.90 2.06
CA ARG A 91 13.43 4.44 2.59
C ARG A 91 13.94 3.65 3.79
N LYS A 92 13.04 3.27 4.69
CA LYS A 92 13.39 2.52 5.91
C LYS A 92 13.84 1.10 5.62
N ILE A 93 13.21 0.41 4.68
CA ILE A 93 13.40 -1.03 4.48
C ILE A 93 14.38 -1.34 3.35
N ILE A 94 14.38 -0.57 2.27
CA ILE A 94 15.24 -0.82 1.11
C ILE A 94 16.51 0.02 1.18
N ILE A 95 16.40 1.35 1.33
CA ILE A 95 17.58 2.23 1.31
C ILE A 95 18.50 1.98 2.51
N LYS A 96 17.97 1.76 3.73
CA LYS A 96 18.83 1.44 4.89
C LYS A 96 19.52 0.06 4.82
N ARG A 97 19.14 -0.81 3.87
CA ARG A 97 19.81 -2.09 3.66
C ARG A 97 20.99 -1.98 2.67
N LEU A 98 21.05 -0.90 1.90
CA LEU A 98 22.15 -0.56 1.00
C LEU A 98 23.22 0.23 1.75
#